data_AF-A0A849VQZ5-F1
#
_entry.id   AF-A0A849VQZ5-F1
#
_cell.length_a   1.000
_cell.length_b   1.000
_cell.length_c   1.000
_cell.angle_alpha   90.00
_cell.angle_beta   90.00
_cell.angle_gamma   90.00
#
_symmetry.space_group_name_H-M   'P 1'
#
loop_
_entity.id
_entity.type
_entity.pdbx_description
1 polymer ?
#
loop_
_entity_poly.entity_id
_entity_poly.type
_entity_poly.pdbx_seq_one_letter_code
_entity_poly.pdbx_strand_id
1 'polypeptide(L)'
;MALAAGAFSLGGCVSNTPAPENMARNTQQTAPADLQVACANAATQKFGADHASVLPVSSSALDGGKYQIILEAKGQRSTCLIDQTGQVLSLEKM
;
A
#
# COMPACT_ATOMS: atom_id res chain seq x y z
N MET A 1 49.89 17.10 36.31
CA MET A 1 50.07 16.38 35.02
C MET A 1 49.22 17.09 33.98
N ALA A 2 49.84 17.46 32.87
CA ALA A 2 49.38 18.47 31.93
C ALA A 2 48.28 18.01 30.94
N LEU A 3 47.72 19.02 30.27
CA LEU A 3 46.61 19.07 29.32
C LEU A 3 46.83 18.28 28.01
N ALA A 4 45.74 17.75 27.45
CA ALA A 4 45.56 17.62 26.00
C ALA A 4 44.06 17.76 25.63
N ALA A 5 43.70 18.96 25.19
CA ALA A 5 42.53 19.23 24.36
C ALA A 5 42.84 18.79 22.92
N GLY A 6 41.87 18.22 22.19
CA GLY A 6 42.11 17.86 20.79
C GLY A 6 40.94 17.19 20.08
N ALA A 7 40.07 18.02 19.49
CA ALA A 7 39.32 17.81 18.24
C ALA A 7 38.53 16.50 18.04
N PHE A 8 37.21 16.59 18.29
CA PHE A 8 36.19 15.86 17.54
C PHE A 8 36.41 16.09 16.05
N SER A 9 37.08 15.14 15.40
CA SER A 9 37.32 15.14 13.96
C SER A 9 36.20 14.34 13.33
N LEU A 10 35.41 15.01 12.50
CA LEU A 10 34.34 14.48 11.64
C LEU A 10 34.91 13.41 10.71
N GLY A 11 35.02 12.17 11.22
CA GLY A 11 35.54 11.02 10.51
C GLY A 11 34.42 10.20 9.89
N GLY A 12 34.03 10.58 8.67
CA GLY A 12 33.50 9.68 7.64
C GLY A 12 32.28 8.83 8.01
N CYS A 13 31.08 9.38 7.79
CA CYS A 13 29.98 8.55 7.30
C CYS A 13 30.45 7.92 5.98
N VAL A 14 30.99 6.71 6.02
CA VAL A 14 31.28 5.96 4.82
C VAL A 14 29.92 5.69 4.19
N SER A 15 29.62 6.40 3.11
CA SER A 15 28.51 6.12 2.21
C SER A 15 28.74 4.79 1.52
N ASN A 16 28.71 3.69 2.28
CA ASN A 16 28.52 2.37 1.72
C ASN A 16 27.04 2.03 1.82
N THR A 17 26.21 2.90 1.25
CA THR A 17 24.89 2.52 0.79
C THR A 17 25.16 1.56 -0.37
N PRO A 18 24.91 0.23 -0.23
CA PRO A 18 24.95 -0.62 -1.41
C PRO A 18 24.09 0.05 -2.47
N ALA A 19 24.64 0.20 -3.68
CA ALA A 19 23.90 0.73 -4.80
C ALA A 19 22.54 0.01 -4.83
N PRO A 20 21.42 0.72 -5.06
CA PRO A 20 20.12 0.09 -5.15
C PRO A 20 20.09 -0.70 -6.46
N GLU A 21 20.79 -1.82 -6.49
CA GLU A 21 20.81 -2.76 -7.59
C GLU A 21 19.53 -3.55 -7.45
N ASN A 22 18.55 -3.12 -8.24
CA ASN A 22 17.33 -3.88 -8.43
C ASN A 22 16.49 -3.99 -7.15
N MET A 23 16.09 -2.83 -6.61
CA MET A 23 14.71 -2.77 -6.14
C MET A 23 13.88 -3.09 -7.38
N ALA A 24 13.51 -4.36 -7.55
CA ALA A 24 12.42 -4.79 -8.39
C ALA A 24 11.18 -4.11 -7.81
N ARG A 25 11.05 -2.80 -8.09
CA ARG A 25 9.84 -2.03 -7.91
C ARG A 25 8.86 -2.84 -8.70
N ASN A 26 8.03 -3.60 -7.98
CA ASN A 26 7.03 -4.45 -8.56
C ASN A 26 6.22 -3.54 -9.48
N THR A 27 6.50 -3.57 -10.78
CA THR A 27 5.80 -2.78 -11.80
C THR A 27 4.40 -3.33 -12.00
N GLN A 28 4.01 -4.35 -11.22
CA GLN A 28 2.62 -4.66 -10.95
C GLN A 28 1.95 -3.40 -10.43
N GLN A 29 1.24 -2.76 -11.36
CA GLN A 29 0.40 -1.60 -11.21
C GLN A 29 -0.62 -1.90 -10.11
N THR A 30 -0.20 -1.71 -8.88
CA THR A 30 -0.99 -1.93 -7.67
C THR A 30 -1.86 -0.70 -7.53
N ALA A 31 -3.14 -0.89 -7.22
CA ALA A 31 -4.04 0.24 -7.05
C ALA A 31 -3.47 1.21 -6.00
N PRO A 32 -3.46 2.54 -6.23
CA PRO A 32 -3.03 3.51 -5.23
C PRO A 32 -3.74 3.25 -3.90
N ALA A 33 -3.03 3.46 -2.78
CA ALA A 33 -3.57 3.21 -1.44
C ALA A 33 -4.90 3.95 -1.20
N ASP A 34 -5.08 5.12 -1.81
CA ASP A 34 -6.32 5.88 -1.80
C ASP A 34 -7.53 5.07 -2.35
N LEU A 35 -7.35 4.42 -3.51
CA LEU A 35 -8.38 3.55 -4.10
C LEU A 35 -8.66 2.31 -3.25
N GLN A 36 -7.63 1.79 -2.58
CA GLN A 36 -7.79 0.66 -1.63
C GLN A 36 -8.67 1.06 -0.44
N VAL A 37 -8.44 2.25 0.12
CA VAL A 37 -9.24 2.80 1.22
C VAL A 37 -10.66 3.15 0.77
N ALA A 38 -10.84 3.67 -0.45
CA ALA A 38 -12.16 3.94 -1.02
C ALA A 38 -12.98 2.65 -1.20
N CYS A 39 -12.34 1.58 -1.71
CA CYS A 39 -12.96 0.26 -1.80
C CYS A 39 -13.34 -0.32 -0.44
N ALA A 40 -12.46 -0.20 0.57
CA ALA A 40 -12.78 -0.63 1.93
C ALA A 40 -13.99 0.12 2.50
N ASN A 41 -14.07 1.45 2.30
CA ASN A 41 -15.23 2.27 2.65
C ASN A 41 -16.51 1.81 1.99
N ALA A 42 -16.46 1.63 0.67
CA ALA A 42 -17.62 1.16 -0.08
C ALA A 42 -18.08 -0.22 0.39
N ALA A 43 -17.15 -1.13 0.71
CA ALA A 43 -17.48 -2.44 1.27
C ALA A 43 -18.07 -2.39 2.67
N THR A 44 -17.56 -1.52 3.53
CA THR A 44 -18.17 -1.27 4.84
C THR A 44 -19.59 -0.74 4.69
N GLN A 45 -19.82 0.23 3.81
CA GLN A 45 -21.16 0.78 3.58
C GLN A 45 -22.12 -0.25 2.98
N LYS A 46 -21.67 -1.05 2.01
CA LYS A 46 -22.54 -1.99 1.28
C LYS A 46 -22.83 -3.28 2.04
N PHE A 47 -21.88 -3.77 2.84
CA PHE A 47 -22.01 -5.04 3.57
C PHE A 47 -22.19 -4.85 5.09
N GLY A 48 -22.16 -3.62 5.60
CA GLY A 48 -22.22 -3.34 7.04
C GLY A 48 -21.04 -3.93 7.81
N ALA A 49 -19.94 -4.24 7.13
CA ALA A 49 -18.73 -4.80 7.75
C ALA A 49 -17.94 -3.67 8.42
N ASP A 50 -17.55 -3.86 9.67
CA ASP A 50 -16.78 -2.86 10.42
C ASP A 50 -15.53 -2.46 9.64
N HIS A 51 -15.31 -1.16 9.46
CA HIS A 51 -14.25 -0.61 8.63
C HIS A 51 -12.85 -1.05 9.09
N ALA A 52 -12.69 -1.34 10.37
CA ALA A 52 -11.45 -1.85 10.93
C ALA A 52 -11.24 -3.35 10.66
N SER A 53 -12.30 -4.06 10.28
CA SER A 53 -12.26 -5.50 9.97
C SER A 53 -12.09 -5.79 8.47
N VAL A 54 -12.29 -4.80 7.59
CA VAL A 54 -12.14 -4.95 6.15
C VAL A 54 -10.68 -4.69 5.76
N LEU A 55 -9.94 -5.75 5.46
CA LEU A 55 -8.54 -5.66 5.07
C LEU A 55 -8.38 -5.88 3.56
N PRO A 56 -7.65 -5.02 2.83
CA PRO A 56 -7.22 -5.31 1.47
C PRO A 56 -6.25 -6.49 1.49
N VAL A 57 -6.67 -7.63 0.91
CA VAL A 57 -5.83 -8.83 0.84
C VAL A 57 -5.08 -8.90 -0.48
N SER A 58 -5.64 -8.36 -1.55
CA SER A 58 -4.95 -8.21 -2.83
C SER A 58 -5.52 -7.04 -3.63
N SER A 59 -4.71 -6.51 -4.53
CA SER A 59 -5.17 -5.55 -5.52
C SER A 59 -4.47 -5.84 -6.85
N SER A 60 -5.23 -5.74 -7.93
CA SER A 60 -4.77 -5.97 -9.28
C SER A 60 -5.29 -4.87 -10.19
N ALA A 61 -4.42 -4.28 -11.02
CA ALA A 61 -4.89 -3.45 -12.12
C ALA A 61 -5.61 -4.33 -13.15
N LEU A 62 -6.67 -3.76 -13.73
CA LEU A 62 -7.43 -4.29 -14.84
C LEU A 62 -7.26 -3.38 -16.05
N ASP A 63 -7.48 -3.94 -17.23
CA ASP A 63 -7.43 -3.20 -18.48
C ASP A 63 -8.42 -2.03 -18.51
N GLY A 64 -7.98 -0.93 -19.12
CA GLY A 64 -8.79 0.29 -19.25
C GLY A 64 -8.87 1.12 -17.97
N GLY A 65 -7.80 1.17 -17.17
CA GLY A 65 -7.69 2.07 -16.01
C GLY A 65 -8.63 1.71 -14.86
N LYS A 66 -8.92 0.41 -14.70
CA LYS A 66 -9.70 -0.11 -13.59
C LYS A 66 -8.79 -0.87 -12.64
N TYR A 67 -9.23 -1.05 -11.41
CA TYR A 67 -8.54 -1.77 -10.37
C TYR A 67 -9.54 -2.70 -9.69
N GLN A 68 -9.11 -3.94 -9.50
CA GLN A 68 -9.82 -4.92 -8.69
C GLN A 68 -9.11 -5.05 -7.37
N ILE A 69 -9.80 -4.80 -6.28
CA ILE A 69 -9.29 -4.94 -4.92
C ILE A 69 -10.11 -6.02 -4.24
N ILE A 70 -9.43 -7.09 -3.81
CA ILE A 70 -10.04 -8.11 -2.98
C ILE A 70 -9.90 -7.67 -1.53
N LEU A 71 -11.03 -7.56 -0.87
CA LEU A 71 -11.18 -7.20 0.52
C LEU A 71 -11.60 -8.44 1.30
N GLU A 72 -11.05 -8.65 2.48
CA GLU A 72 -11.48 -9.71 3.38
C GLU A 72 -11.98 -9.09 4.69
N ALA A 73 -13.14 -9.54 5.13
CA ALA A 73 -13.75 -9.10 6.38
C ALA A 73 -14.30 -10.29 7.16
N LYS A 74 -13.73 -10.55 8.35
CA LYS A 74 -14.13 -11.66 9.23
C LYS A 74 -14.16 -13.02 8.52
N GLY A 75 -13.18 -13.29 7.65
CA GLY A 75 -13.09 -14.53 6.87
C GLY A 75 -14.02 -14.60 5.65
N GLN A 76 -14.70 -13.51 5.31
CA GLN A 76 -15.49 -13.39 4.08
C GLN A 76 -14.78 -12.49 3.09
N ARG A 77 -14.58 -12.97 1.87
CA ARG A 77 -13.94 -12.19 0.81
C ARG A 77 -14.96 -11.41 -0.01
N SER A 78 -14.54 -10.29 -0.56
CA SER A 78 -15.35 -9.42 -1.39
C SER A 78 -14.47 -8.78 -2.44
N THR A 79 -15.01 -8.64 -3.64
CA THR A 79 -14.34 -8.02 -4.77
C THR A 79 -14.89 -6.61 -4.94
N CYS A 80 -14.01 -5.63 -4.89
CA CYS A 80 -14.31 -4.26 -5.23
C CYS A 80 -13.67 -3.92 -6.58
N LEU A 81 -14.48 -3.50 -7.54
CA LEU A 81 -14.05 -2.97 -8.82
C LEU A 81 -14.14 -1.45 -8.74
N ILE A 82 -13.01 -0.76 -8.86
CA ILE A 82 -12.92 0.69 -8.81
C ILE A 82 -12.17 1.19 -10.04
N ASP A 83 -12.56 2.33 -10.59
CA ASP A 83 -11.80 2.96 -11.66
C ASP A 83 -10.65 3.84 -11.13
N GLN A 84 -9.80 4.31 -12.03
CA GLN A 84 -8.72 5.27 -11.74
C GLN A 84 -9.21 6.64 -11.25
N THR A 85 -10.50 6.93 -11.35
CA THR A 85 -11.12 8.17 -10.86
C THR A 85 -11.66 8.04 -9.43
N GLY A 86 -11.61 6.83 -8.85
CA GLY A 86 -12.14 6.56 -7.51
C GLY A 86 -13.60 6.13 -7.49
N GLN A 87 -14.21 5.87 -8.65
CA GLN A 87 -15.60 5.42 -8.71
C GLN A 87 -15.69 3.90 -8.57
N VAL A 88 -16.43 3.43 -7.57
CA VAL A 88 -16.69 2.00 -7.36
C VAL A 88 -17.75 1.54 -8.36
N LEU A 89 -17.32 0.73 -9.32
CA LEU A 89 -18.14 0.20 -10.40
C LEU A 89 -18.92 -1.04 -9.97
N SER A 90 -18.29 -1.92 -9.20
CA SER A 90 -18.92 -3.11 -8.65
C SER A 90 -18.38 -3.44 -7.28
N LEU A 91 -19.24 -4.01 -6.46
CA LEU A 91 -18.86 -4.49 -5.14
C LEU A 91 -19.65 -5.74 -4.78
N GLU A 92 -18.97 -6.87 -4.79
CA GLU A 92 -19.59 -8.20 -4.74
C GLU A 92 -18.93 -9.03 -3.64
N LYS A 93 -19.73 -9.83 -2.95
CA LYS A 93 -19.22 -10.77 -1.96
C LYS A 93 -18.87 -12.07 -2.68
N MET A 94 -17.72 -12.64 -2.35
CA MET A 94 -17.31 -13.96 -2.85
C MET A 94 -17.94 -15.07 -2.01
#